data_AF-A0A3C0J8P3-F1
#
_entry.id   AF-A0A3C0J8P3-F1
#
_cell.length_a   1.000
_cell.length_b   1.000
_cell.length_c   1.000
_cell.angle_alpha   90.00
_cell.angle_beta   90.00
_cell.angle_gamma   90.00
#
_symmetry.space_group_name_H-M   'P 1'
#
loop_
_entity.id
_entity.type
_entity.pdbx_description
1 polymer ?
#
loop_
_entity_poly.entity_id
_entity_poly.type
_entity_poly.pdbx_seq_one_letter_code
_entity_poly.pdbx_strand_id
1 'polypeptide(L)'
;MTMSKKSILMMLAVFVAGIAAVLFLPKTVQAAEVTENGETVFEGWIKRNSSNNIVNELTKDDFNLNGESNGQTYTNCCNLYARFSNQKLTETEKYYIILDGYAGEINGEDKILISQKADDFTTVDLSKYTASRKGYNFCGWGCDGKIVTSIDKSYFTEKYTVTVTALYKSSEAYDDDEDNVTNYTLILDANGGTLDGETSPKYNYIGGKDSSTSMLIFHYIPERAGYKFIGWNSKKDGSGKNYTSLYWRDWSGDSEKEFDRDTSMGDRNYYKYLTLYAEWVKNPTSDDTVKEIEAVDGIKGSITFDDGVNGEYTLEIKKMDIPDNLLDDIKYLVDINVFSGPEIVEINGIKMKIKFELPEELKGYDFYEIVYVSRNQKIKDRIPATVKDGYIYFETTHLSQYGVVAKNNSQETPGGNGEIVTTPDNSGNDTEVTTPDNNDNDTEATTPSASEDNTGNPDAGDNTAMYLVLGLVALLGVGTATFWKKFRVQ
;
A
#
# COMPACT_ATOMS: atom_id res chain seq x y z
N MET A 1 25.41 -2.13 -48.69
CA MET A 1 23.98 -2.48 -48.77
C MET A 1 23.25 -1.50 -47.87
N THR A 2 22.32 -0.71 -48.38
CA THR A 2 21.76 0.45 -47.66
C THR A 2 20.66 0.00 -46.69
N MET A 3 20.71 0.47 -45.44
CA MET A 3 19.64 0.27 -44.44
C MET A 3 19.21 1.60 -43.81
N SER A 4 18.00 1.62 -43.24
CA SER A 4 17.25 2.83 -42.90
C SER A 4 17.34 3.24 -41.43
N LYS A 5 16.97 4.49 -41.12
CA LYS A 5 17.17 5.20 -39.84
C LYS A 5 16.38 4.67 -38.61
N LYS A 6 15.61 3.59 -38.70
CA LYS A 6 14.91 2.98 -37.54
C LYS A 6 15.37 1.53 -37.30
N SER A 7 16.56 1.36 -36.70
CA SER A 7 16.99 0.19 -35.92
C SER A 7 18.36 0.42 -35.29
N ILE A 8 18.40 0.82 -34.00
CA ILE A 8 19.59 0.65 -33.15
C ILE A 8 19.22 -0.39 -32.09
N LEU A 9 19.48 -1.65 -32.42
CA LEU A 9 19.37 -2.76 -31.47
C LEU A 9 20.59 -3.68 -31.67
N MET A 10 21.35 -3.86 -30.59
CA MET A 10 22.35 -4.93 -30.42
C MET A 10 23.48 -4.99 -31.47
N MET A 11 24.52 -4.18 -31.34
CA MET A 11 25.77 -4.37 -32.09
C MET A 11 26.72 -5.34 -31.34
N LEU A 12 26.66 -6.62 -31.70
CA LEU A 12 27.46 -7.69 -31.09
C LEU A 12 28.87 -7.76 -31.70
N ALA A 13 29.86 -7.17 -31.04
CA ALA A 13 31.26 -7.16 -31.50
C ALA A 13 32.08 -8.34 -30.95
N VAL A 14 31.91 -9.55 -31.50
CA VAL A 14 32.81 -10.68 -31.23
C VAL A 14 34.08 -10.55 -32.07
N PHE A 15 35.24 -10.37 -31.43
CA PHE A 15 36.55 -10.53 -32.07
C PHE A 15 37.46 -11.42 -31.23
N VAL A 16 37.74 -12.63 -31.74
CA VAL A 16 38.58 -13.63 -31.07
C VAL A 16 40.05 -13.38 -31.40
N ALA A 17 40.82 -12.93 -30.40
CA ALA A 17 42.27 -12.78 -30.51
C ALA A 17 42.97 -13.02 -29.15
N GLY A 18 42.82 -14.22 -28.60
CA GLY A 18 43.64 -14.74 -27.50
C GLY A 18 43.05 -14.62 -26.09
N ILE A 19 42.82 -15.79 -25.47
CA ILE A 19 42.62 -16.05 -24.03
C ILE A 19 41.26 -15.61 -23.44
N ALA A 20 40.62 -16.55 -22.73
CA ALA A 20 39.47 -16.39 -21.83
C ALA A 20 38.21 -15.67 -22.38
N ALA A 21 37.31 -16.43 -23.01
CA ALA A 21 35.94 -15.99 -23.20
C ALA A 21 35.18 -16.04 -21.86
N VAL A 22 34.91 -14.88 -21.26
CA VAL A 22 34.01 -14.75 -20.10
C VAL A 22 32.60 -14.50 -20.61
N LEU A 23 31.69 -15.43 -20.30
CA LEU A 23 30.26 -15.31 -20.60
C LEU A 23 29.61 -14.30 -19.66
N PHE A 24 29.58 -13.03 -20.07
CA PHE A 24 28.60 -12.09 -19.55
C PHE A 24 27.23 -12.44 -20.16
N LEU A 25 26.35 -13.00 -19.32
CA LEU A 25 24.95 -13.22 -19.69
C LEU A 25 24.31 -11.87 -20.07
N PRO A 26 23.45 -11.82 -21.12
CA PRO A 26 22.79 -10.61 -21.54
C PRO A 26 21.64 -10.23 -20.59
N LYS A 27 21.95 -9.94 -19.32
CA LYS A 27 21.09 -9.13 -18.45
C LYS A 27 21.06 -7.70 -18.99
N THR A 28 20.18 -7.49 -19.96
CA THR A 28 19.41 -6.25 -20.14
C THR A 28 20.17 -4.95 -19.90
N VAL A 29 21.24 -4.72 -20.66
CA VAL A 29 21.57 -3.35 -21.09
C VAL A 29 20.53 -2.94 -22.15
N GLN A 30 19.29 -2.74 -21.69
CA GLN A 30 18.49 -1.65 -22.24
C GLN A 30 19.27 -0.38 -21.85
N ALA A 31 20.09 0.11 -22.77
CA ALA A 31 20.64 1.46 -22.65
C ALA A 31 19.43 2.39 -22.54
N ALA A 32 19.27 3.03 -21.37
CA ALA A 32 17.94 3.38 -20.87
C ALA A 32 17.16 4.25 -21.87
N GLU A 33 15.98 3.76 -22.31
CA GLU A 33 14.94 4.62 -22.92
C GLU A 33 14.27 5.52 -21.86
N VAL A 34 14.87 5.66 -20.67
CA VAL A 34 14.58 6.76 -19.75
C VAL A 34 15.26 8.02 -20.30
N THR A 35 14.56 8.73 -21.18
CA THR A 35 14.88 10.12 -21.49
C THR A 35 14.55 10.97 -20.27
N GLU A 36 15.50 11.09 -19.33
CA GLU A 36 15.29 11.50 -17.92
C GLU A 36 14.58 12.84 -17.68
N ASN A 37 14.44 13.72 -18.68
CA ASN A 37 13.63 14.93 -18.55
C ASN A 37 12.17 14.78 -19.00
N GLY A 38 11.84 13.87 -19.93
CA GLY A 38 10.51 13.77 -20.56
C GLY A 38 10.04 15.03 -21.29
N GLU A 39 10.95 15.98 -21.54
CA GLU A 39 10.66 17.38 -21.88
C GLU A 39 11.26 17.82 -23.23
N THR A 40 12.46 17.33 -23.60
CA THR A 40 13.19 17.80 -24.79
C THR A 40 13.74 16.69 -25.66
N VAL A 41 13.95 16.99 -26.95
CA VAL A 41 14.36 15.99 -27.96
C VAL A 41 15.76 15.46 -27.65
N PHE A 42 15.87 14.15 -27.50
CA PHE A 42 17.13 13.41 -27.37
C PHE A 42 17.96 13.49 -28.66
N GLU A 43 19.20 13.97 -28.58
CA GLU A 43 20.12 14.11 -29.72
C GLU A 43 21.01 12.88 -29.91
N GLY A 44 21.15 12.04 -28.88
CA GLY A 44 21.99 10.84 -28.88
C GLY A 44 22.90 10.73 -27.65
N TRP A 45 23.77 9.72 -27.64
CA TRP A 45 24.73 9.52 -26.55
C TRP A 45 26.01 10.32 -26.77
N ILE A 46 26.64 10.81 -25.70
CA ILE A 46 27.94 11.50 -25.70
C ILE A 46 28.91 10.83 -24.74
N LYS A 47 30.21 10.79 -25.09
CA LYS A 47 31.28 10.32 -24.18
C LYS A 47 31.61 11.40 -23.15
N ARG A 48 31.91 11.02 -21.89
CA ARG A 48 32.28 11.95 -20.78
C ARG A 48 33.24 13.06 -21.18
N ASN A 49 34.24 12.71 -22.00
CA ASN A 49 35.34 13.60 -22.41
C ASN A 49 35.16 14.15 -23.85
N SER A 50 33.96 14.07 -24.43
CA SER A 50 33.66 14.56 -25.79
C SER A 50 32.19 14.99 -25.93
N SER A 51 31.74 15.88 -25.05
CA SER A 51 30.35 16.39 -24.95
C SER A 51 29.72 16.90 -26.24
N ASN A 52 30.56 17.34 -27.18
CA ASN A 52 30.11 18.01 -28.39
C ASN A 52 29.73 17.03 -29.52
N ASN A 53 30.19 15.77 -29.43
CA ASN A 53 30.09 14.78 -30.51
C ASN A 53 29.15 13.63 -30.12
N ILE A 54 28.07 13.43 -30.90
CA ILE A 54 27.19 12.27 -30.76
C ILE A 54 27.96 10.99 -31.15
N VAL A 55 27.84 9.97 -30.30
CA VAL A 55 28.46 8.65 -30.45
C VAL A 55 27.59 7.79 -31.36
N ASN A 56 28.03 7.63 -32.60
CA ASN A 56 27.37 6.74 -33.57
C ASN A 56 27.87 5.29 -33.47
N GLU A 57 29.14 5.10 -33.10
CA GLU A 57 29.80 3.80 -32.90
C GLU A 57 30.75 3.87 -31.70
N LEU A 58 31.02 2.72 -31.07
CA LEU A 58 32.04 2.56 -30.03
C LEU A 58 33.17 1.65 -30.53
N THR A 59 34.40 2.01 -30.17
CA THR A 59 35.61 1.24 -30.48
C THR A 59 36.17 0.58 -29.22
N LYS A 60 37.10 -0.38 -29.37
CA LYS A 60 37.79 -0.98 -28.21
C LYS A 60 38.51 0.07 -27.37
N ASP A 61 39.06 1.10 -28.00
CA ASP A 61 39.87 2.13 -27.36
C ASP A 61 39.03 3.09 -26.50
N ASP A 62 37.70 3.09 -26.66
CA ASP A 62 36.75 3.83 -25.81
C ASP A 62 36.52 3.19 -24.44
N PHE A 63 36.88 1.91 -24.27
CA PHE A 63 36.75 1.13 -23.04
C PHE A 63 38.05 1.19 -22.23
N ASN A 64 38.44 2.42 -21.84
CA ASN A 64 39.74 2.71 -21.21
C ASN A 64 39.66 3.20 -19.75
N LEU A 65 38.44 3.29 -19.19
CA LEU A 65 38.21 3.73 -17.81
C LEU A 65 38.17 2.54 -16.85
N ASN A 66 38.32 2.82 -15.55
CA ASN A 66 37.83 1.96 -14.49
C ASN A 66 36.68 2.68 -13.77
N GLY A 67 35.74 1.94 -13.20
CA GLY A 67 34.59 2.50 -12.49
C GLY A 67 34.17 1.61 -11.32
N GLU A 68 33.30 2.15 -10.47
CA GLU A 68 32.66 1.40 -9.39
C GLU A 68 31.16 1.66 -9.46
N SER A 69 30.36 0.61 -9.29
CA SER A 69 28.90 0.69 -9.17
C SER A 69 28.39 -0.44 -8.30
N ASN A 70 27.42 -0.18 -7.42
CA ASN A 70 26.87 -1.14 -6.46
C ASN A 70 27.94 -1.95 -5.67
N GLY A 71 29.04 -1.29 -5.29
CA GLY A 71 30.17 -1.89 -4.56
C GLY A 71 31.03 -2.87 -5.39
N GLN A 72 30.86 -2.90 -6.71
CA GLN A 72 31.65 -3.73 -7.63
C GLN A 72 32.57 -2.84 -8.48
N THR A 73 33.85 -3.20 -8.56
CA THR A 73 34.83 -2.53 -9.42
C THR A 73 34.80 -3.13 -10.83
N TYR A 74 34.65 -2.27 -11.83
CA TYR A 74 34.68 -2.60 -13.25
C TYR A 74 35.95 -2.02 -13.88
N THR A 75 36.55 -2.76 -14.83
CA THR A 75 37.73 -2.32 -15.58
C THR A 75 37.47 -2.37 -17.08
N ASN A 76 38.12 -1.50 -17.85
CA ASN A 76 37.86 -1.29 -19.28
C ASN A 76 36.39 -0.87 -19.54
N CYS A 77 36.00 0.25 -18.93
CA CYS A 77 34.66 0.83 -19.01
C CYS A 77 34.61 2.00 -20.00
N CYS A 78 33.42 2.27 -20.55
CA CYS A 78 33.13 3.49 -21.30
C CYS A 78 31.95 4.23 -20.66
N ASN A 79 32.10 5.52 -20.37
CA ASN A 79 31.05 6.34 -19.74
C ASN A 79 30.33 7.20 -20.79
N LEU A 80 29.08 6.82 -21.08
CA LEU A 80 28.14 7.56 -21.93
C LEU A 80 27.12 8.35 -21.09
N TYR A 81 26.66 9.46 -21.64
CA TYR A 81 25.60 10.31 -21.08
C TYR A 81 24.57 10.58 -22.18
N ALA A 82 23.30 10.64 -21.81
CA ALA A 82 22.27 11.07 -22.75
C ALA A 82 22.41 12.58 -23.01
N ARG A 83 22.41 12.99 -24.28
CA ARG A 83 22.40 14.41 -24.66
C ARG A 83 21.03 14.78 -25.21
N PHE A 84 20.53 15.91 -24.75
CA PHE A 84 19.25 16.48 -25.15
C PHE A 84 19.46 17.86 -25.76
N SER A 85 18.57 18.21 -26.67
CA SER A 85 18.48 19.55 -27.27
C SER A 85 17.73 20.51 -26.35
N ASN A 86 17.73 21.79 -26.73
CA ASN A 86 16.83 22.81 -26.15
C ASN A 86 15.44 22.80 -26.80
N GLN A 87 15.15 21.89 -27.74
CA GLN A 87 13.84 21.80 -28.39
C GLN A 87 12.89 20.98 -27.52
N LYS A 88 11.79 21.60 -27.06
CA LYS A 88 10.70 20.89 -26.38
C LYS A 88 10.13 19.78 -27.26
N LEU A 89 9.79 18.65 -26.64
CA LEU A 89 8.91 17.64 -27.23
C LEU A 89 7.49 18.24 -27.34
N THR A 90 6.89 18.14 -28.52
CA THR A 90 5.50 18.58 -28.79
C THR A 90 4.54 17.41 -29.02
N GLU A 91 5.10 16.24 -29.29
CA GLU A 91 4.42 14.96 -29.56
C GLU A 91 5.35 13.84 -29.05
N THR A 92 4.82 12.63 -28.82
CA THR A 92 5.62 11.45 -28.51
C THR A 92 5.05 10.18 -29.16
N GLU A 93 5.92 9.23 -29.52
CA GLU A 93 5.50 7.87 -29.88
C GLU A 93 5.14 7.04 -28.61
N LYS A 94 5.62 7.42 -27.42
CA LYS A 94 5.47 6.69 -26.13
C LYS A 94 5.31 7.61 -24.92
N TYR A 95 4.47 7.22 -23.97
CA TYR A 95 4.51 7.70 -22.58
C TYR A 95 5.32 6.74 -21.71
N TYR A 96 5.98 7.29 -20.68
CA TYR A 96 6.84 6.54 -19.76
C TYR A 96 6.42 6.76 -18.30
N ILE A 97 6.34 5.69 -17.52
CA ILE A 97 6.13 5.75 -16.07
C ILE A 97 7.33 5.11 -15.40
N ILE A 98 8.00 5.88 -14.55
CA ILE A 98 9.08 5.41 -13.69
C ILE A 98 8.47 5.10 -12.33
N LEU A 99 8.40 3.83 -11.96
CA LEU A 99 8.14 3.44 -10.57
C LEU A 99 9.49 3.49 -9.84
N ASP A 100 9.60 4.34 -8.83
CA ASP A 100 10.79 4.52 -8.01
C ASP A 100 10.60 3.85 -6.65
N GLY A 101 11.43 2.86 -6.33
CA GLY A 101 11.37 2.12 -5.06
C GLY A 101 11.77 2.96 -3.83
N TYR A 102 12.27 4.19 -4.02
CA TYR A 102 12.63 5.17 -3.00
C TYR A 102 13.53 4.59 -1.88
N ALA A 103 14.70 4.12 -2.30
CA ALA A 103 15.68 3.35 -1.51
C ALA A 103 15.20 1.98 -1.00
N GLY A 104 13.98 1.58 -1.36
CA GLY A 104 13.58 0.19 -1.46
C GLY A 104 13.70 -0.34 -2.90
N GLU A 105 13.33 -1.60 -3.06
CA GLU A 105 13.36 -2.34 -4.32
C GLU A 105 11.94 -2.74 -4.75
N ILE A 106 11.70 -2.78 -6.05
CA ILE A 106 10.48 -3.29 -6.69
C ILE A 106 10.88 -4.53 -7.48
N ASN A 107 10.43 -5.71 -7.06
CA ASN A 107 10.83 -7.01 -7.64
C ASN A 107 12.37 -7.24 -7.73
N GLY A 108 13.15 -6.59 -6.87
CA GLY A 108 14.62 -6.69 -6.82
C GLY A 108 15.40 -5.65 -7.65
N GLU A 109 14.73 -4.63 -8.19
CA GLU A 109 15.35 -3.50 -8.91
C GLU A 109 15.00 -2.17 -8.20
N ASP A 110 15.91 -1.19 -8.17
CA ASP A 110 15.66 0.13 -7.56
C ASP A 110 14.44 0.85 -8.19
N LYS A 111 14.26 0.69 -9.51
CA LYS A 111 13.23 1.35 -10.32
C LYS A 111 12.72 0.44 -11.43
N ILE A 112 11.46 0.58 -11.81
CA ILE A 112 10.87 -0.09 -12.98
C ILE A 112 10.41 0.96 -13.98
N LEU A 113 10.81 0.81 -15.25
CA LEU A 113 10.30 1.59 -16.37
C LEU A 113 9.13 0.84 -17.03
N ILE A 114 7.96 1.47 -17.04
CA ILE A 114 6.82 1.07 -17.87
C ILE A 114 6.77 2.03 -19.06
N SER A 115 6.58 1.51 -20.28
CA SER A 115 6.34 2.35 -21.46
C SER A 115 5.16 1.83 -22.27
N GLN A 116 4.30 2.74 -22.72
CA GLN A 116 3.17 2.46 -23.61
C GLN A 116 3.17 3.46 -24.76
N LYS A 117 2.70 3.05 -25.94
CA LYS A 117 2.54 3.98 -27.08
C LYS A 117 1.49 5.03 -26.78
N ALA A 118 1.63 6.25 -27.30
CA ALA A 118 0.70 7.34 -27.03
C ALA A 118 -0.76 7.04 -27.43
N ASP A 119 -0.97 6.46 -28.62
CA ASP A 119 -2.30 6.10 -29.11
C ASP A 119 -2.93 5.00 -28.25
N ASP A 120 -2.24 3.86 -28.14
CA ASP A 120 -2.67 2.61 -27.49
C ASP A 120 -2.66 2.67 -25.94
N PHE A 121 -2.20 3.76 -25.31
CA PHE A 121 -2.01 3.82 -23.85
C PHE A 121 -3.32 3.60 -23.06
N THR A 122 -3.27 2.66 -22.13
CA THR A 122 -4.33 2.36 -21.15
C THR A 122 -3.88 2.73 -19.73
N THR A 123 -4.82 2.97 -18.82
CA THR A 123 -4.53 3.31 -17.41
C THR A 123 -3.70 2.22 -16.73
N VAL A 124 -2.55 2.61 -16.18
CA VAL A 124 -1.68 1.70 -15.42
C VAL A 124 -2.17 1.63 -13.99
N ASP A 125 -2.81 0.52 -13.66
CA ASP A 125 -3.13 0.11 -12.30
C ASP A 125 -1.85 -0.21 -11.51
N LEU A 126 -1.64 0.50 -10.40
CA LEU A 126 -0.44 0.39 -9.57
C LEU A 126 -0.56 -0.69 -8.47
N SER A 127 -1.74 -1.26 -8.22
CA SER A 127 -1.92 -2.31 -7.20
C SER A 127 -1.12 -3.59 -7.51
N LYS A 128 -0.80 -3.80 -8.79
CA LYS A 128 0.08 -4.84 -9.32
C LYS A 128 1.55 -4.70 -8.92
N TYR A 129 1.93 -3.58 -8.31
CA TYR A 129 3.31 -3.28 -7.91
C TYR A 129 3.38 -2.98 -6.41
N THR A 130 4.23 -3.71 -5.70
CA THR A 130 4.59 -3.43 -4.30
C THR A 130 6.09 -3.19 -4.20
N ALA A 131 6.48 -2.15 -3.46
CA ALA A 131 7.89 -1.87 -3.16
C ALA A 131 8.25 -2.41 -1.76
N SER A 132 9.53 -2.70 -1.53
CA SER A 132 10.04 -3.28 -0.29
C SER A 132 11.30 -2.57 0.18
N ARG A 133 11.36 -2.17 1.45
CA ARG A 133 12.49 -1.43 2.03
C ARG A 133 12.73 -1.92 3.46
N LYS A 134 13.93 -2.45 3.75
CA LYS A 134 14.24 -3.06 5.05
C LYS A 134 14.11 -2.05 6.19
N GLY A 135 13.28 -2.34 7.19
CA GLY A 135 12.98 -1.45 8.33
C GLY A 135 11.77 -0.52 8.11
N TYR A 136 11.01 -0.71 7.03
CA TYR A 136 9.93 0.18 6.65
C TYR A 136 8.70 -0.58 6.11
N ASN A 137 7.52 -0.04 6.43
CA ASN A 137 6.24 -0.51 5.91
C ASN A 137 5.89 0.26 4.63
N PHE A 138 5.58 -0.46 3.55
CA PHE A 138 5.11 0.15 2.30
C PHE A 138 3.67 0.69 2.46
N CYS A 139 3.48 1.97 2.14
CA CYS A 139 2.23 2.72 2.32
C CYS A 139 1.52 3.05 0.99
N GLY A 140 1.98 2.49 -0.12
CA GLY A 140 1.43 2.75 -1.46
C GLY A 140 2.31 3.67 -2.31
N TRP A 141 1.72 4.23 -3.36
CA TRP A 141 2.40 4.99 -4.40
C TRP A 141 2.03 6.46 -4.35
N GLY A 142 2.99 7.34 -4.67
CA GLY A 142 2.80 8.78 -4.67
C GLY A 142 3.28 9.48 -5.93
N CYS A 143 2.49 10.43 -6.43
CA CYS A 143 2.81 11.30 -7.56
C CYS A 143 2.44 12.74 -7.21
N ASP A 144 3.30 13.71 -7.52
CA ASP A 144 3.06 15.15 -7.35
C ASP A 144 2.48 15.57 -5.97
N GLY A 145 2.97 14.93 -4.90
CA GLY A 145 2.54 15.20 -3.53
C GLY A 145 1.20 14.58 -3.12
N LYS A 146 0.64 13.66 -3.91
CA LYS A 146 -0.61 12.94 -3.65
C LYS A 146 -0.39 11.43 -3.67
N ILE A 147 -1.20 10.68 -2.91
CA ILE A 147 -1.29 9.22 -3.05
C ILE A 147 -2.04 8.90 -4.34
N VAL A 148 -1.57 7.90 -5.09
CA VAL A 148 -2.17 7.44 -6.35
C VAL A 148 -2.30 5.91 -6.39
N THR A 149 -3.38 5.41 -6.96
CA THR A 149 -3.63 3.97 -7.18
C THR A 149 -3.50 3.56 -8.66
N SER A 150 -3.51 4.54 -9.58
CA SER A 150 -3.33 4.33 -11.00
C SER A 150 -2.78 5.59 -11.69
N ILE A 151 -2.20 5.41 -12.89
CA ILE A 151 -1.75 6.50 -13.77
C ILE A 151 -2.45 6.38 -15.13
N ASP A 152 -3.27 7.37 -15.47
CA ASP A 152 -3.90 7.51 -16.79
C ASP A 152 -3.23 8.62 -17.64
N LYS A 153 -3.79 8.94 -18.82
CA LYS A 153 -3.24 9.95 -19.75
C LYS A 153 -3.19 11.37 -19.15
N SER A 154 -3.98 11.70 -18.13
CA SER A 154 -4.08 13.05 -17.55
C SER A 154 -2.84 13.50 -16.77
N TYR A 155 -2.01 12.56 -16.28
CA TYR A 155 -0.75 12.87 -15.60
C TYR A 155 0.34 13.41 -16.55
N PHE A 156 0.16 13.25 -17.87
CA PHE A 156 1.12 13.67 -18.90
C PHE A 156 0.77 15.04 -19.48
N THR A 157 0.73 16.06 -18.63
CA THR A 157 0.28 17.43 -18.98
C THR A 157 1.29 18.20 -19.83
N GLU A 158 2.51 18.39 -19.32
CA GLU A 158 3.63 19.07 -20.01
C GLU A 158 4.80 18.14 -20.36
N LYS A 159 4.77 16.89 -19.86
CA LYS A 159 5.87 15.92 -19.96
C LYS A 159 5.37 14.57 -20.38
N TYR A 160 6.20 13.82 -21.09
CA TYR A 160 5.90 12.47 -21.55
C TYR A 160 6.42 11.37 -20.60
N THR A 161 6.95 11.78 -19.43
CA THR A 161 7.46 10.92 -18.36
C THR A 161 6.84 11.33 -17.03
N VAL A 162 6.34 10.36 -16.28
CA VAL A 162 5.80 10.52 -14.91
C VAL A 162 6.62 9.66 -13.95
N THR A 163 7.00 10.20 -12.79
CA THR A 163 7.71 9.46 -11.73
C THR A 163 6.80 9.22 -10.55
N VAL A 164 6.52 7.95 -10.28
CA VAL A 164 5.67 7.50 -9.17
C VAL A 164 6.57 6.89 -8.10
N THR A 165 6.50 7.43 -6.89
CA THR A 165 7.47 7.13 -5.82
C THR A 165 6.83 6.25 -4.74
N ALA A 166 7.56 5.23 -4.28
CA ALA A 166 7.12 4.38 -3.17
C ALA A 166 7.09 5.16 -1.84
N LEU A 167 6.02 4.98 -1.07
CA LEU A 167 5.77 5.66 0.20
C LEU A 167 6.01 4.72 1.39
N TYR A 168 6.57 5.24 2.47
CA TYR A 168 7.02 4.43 3.60
C TYR A 168 6.85 5.11 4.97
N LYS A 169 6.23 4.37 5.90
CA LYS A 169 6.38 4.58 7.36
C LYS A 169 7.48 3.66 7.91
N SER A 170 8.03 3.96 9.08
CA SER A 170 8.88 3.03 9.82
C SER A 170 8.17 1.70 10.09
N SER A 171 8.90 0.58 10.18
CA SER A 171 8.39 -0.67 10.77
C SER A 171 8.73 -0.83 12.25
N GLU A 172 9.68 -0.04 12.75
CA GLU A 172 10.09 0.00 14.15
C GLU A 172 9.46 1.23 14.84
N ALA A 173 9.15 1.10 16.13
CA ALA A 173 8.64 2.20 16.94
C ALA A 173 9.67 3.34 17.02
N TYR A 174 9.23 4.52 17.45
CA TYR A 174 10.15 5.63 17.69
C TYR A 174 11.13 5.29 18.82
N ASP A 175 12.42 5.51 18.55
CA ASP A 175 13.49 5.35 19.52
C ASP A 175 13.61 6.65 20.34
N ASP A 176 12.98 6.67 21.52
CA ASP A 176 12.98 7.80 22.44
C ASP A 176 14.23 7.84 23.35
N ASP A 177 15.29 7.11 22.99
CA ASP A 177 16.61 7.25 23.64
C ASP A 177 17.10 8.70 23.53
N GLU A 178 17.22 9.36 24.69
CA GLU A 178 17.68 10.75 24.79
C GLU A 178 19.18 10.88 24.46
N ASP A 179 19.99 9.86 24.75
CA ASP A 179 21.42 9.81 24.45
C ASP A 179 21.71 9.49 22.96
N ASN A 180 20.72 9.03 22.18
CA ASN A 180 20.87 8.72 20.76
C ASN A 180 20.80 9.99 19.86
N VAL A 181 21.74 10.92 20.07
CA VAL A 181 21.78 12.28 19.46
C VAL A 181 22.18 12.31 17.97
N THR A 182 21.79 11.30 17.19
CA THR A 182 22.08 11.20 15.74
C THR A 182 20.86 11.23 14.83
N ASN A 183 19.65 11.04 15.35
CA ASN A 183 18.44 10.95 14.54
C ASN A 183 17.61 12.24 14.60
N TYR A 184 17.38 12.88 13.44
CA TYR A 184 16.40 13.95 13.31
C TYR A 184 14.99 13.36 13.47
N THR A 185 14.14 14.01 14.28
CA THR A 185 12.78 13.57 14.60
C THR A 185 11.76 14.56 14.08
N LEU A 186 10.78 14.06 13.35
CA LEU A 186 9.58 14.77 12.91
C LEU A 186 8.44 14.54 13.92
N ILE A 187 7.77 15.61 14.33
CA ILE A 187 6.54 15.57 15.12
C ILE A 187 5.39 16.03 14.22
N LEU A 188 4.32 15.24 14.16
CA LEU A 188 3.14 15.53 13.34
C LEU A 188 1.94 15.82 14.25
N ASP A 189 1.81 17.07 14.70
CA ASP A 189 0.70 17.53 15.54
C ASP A 189 -0.60 17.58 14.72
N ALA A 190 -1.50 16.62 14.96
CA ALA A 190 -2.78 16.50 14.27
C ALA A 190 -3.76 17.66 14.58
N ASN A 191 -3.37 18.63 15.41
CA ASN A 191 -4.00 19.95 15.55
C ASN A 191 -5.52 19.89 15.85
N GLY A 192 -5.90 19.00 16.77
CA GLY A 192 -7.29 18.71 17.14
C GLY A 192 -7.91 17.49 16.43
N GLY A 193 -7.14 16.78 15.62
CA GLY A 193 -7.40 15.40 15.19
C GLY A 193 -6.46 14.38 15.87
N THR A 194 -6.34 13.20 15.29
CA THR A 194 -5.34 12.17 15.64
C THR A 194 -4.71 11.54 14.39
N LEU A 195 -3.51 10.98 14.53
CA LEU A 195 -2.77 10.23 13.50
C LEU A 195 -2.28 8.93 14.14
N ASP A 196 -2.59 7.79 13.52
CA ASP A 196 -2.31 6.44 14.06
C ASP A 196 -2.85 6.22 15.51
N GLY A 197 -3.80 7.05 15.96
CA GLY A 197 -4.38 7.06 17.31
C GLY A 197 -3.84 8.16 18.26
N GLU A 198 -2.71 8.78 17.92
CA GLU A 198 -2.05 9.80 18.76
C GLU A 198 -2.34 11.23 18.28
N THR A 199 -2.27 12.23 19.16
CA THR A 199 -2.46 13.65 18.78
C THR A 199 -1.21 14.27 18.15
N SER A 200 -0.01 13.72 18.41
CA SER A 200 1.27 14.30 17.97
C SER A 200 2.40 13.25 17.85
N PRO A 201 2.22 12.17 17.07
CA PRO A 201 3.21 11.10 16.98
C PRO A 201 4.59 11.57 16.47
N LYS A 202 5.62 10.91 16.99
CA LYS A 202 7.04 11.11 16.63
C LYS A 202 7.47 10.11 15.55
N TYR A 203 8.22 10.56 14.54
CA TYR A 203 8.83 9.69 13.53
C TYR A 203 10.30 10.06 13.28
N ASN A 204 11.17 9.07 13.10
CA ASN A 204 12.54 9.28 12.64
C ASN A 204 12.56 9.79 11.20
N TYR A 205 13.54 10.65 10.84
CA TYR A 205 13.71 11.14 9.48
C TYR A 205 14.01 10.01 8.48
N ILE A 206 13.17 9.86 7.45
CA ILE A 206 13.28 8.82 6.42
C ILE A 206 13.79 9.42 5.11
N GLY A 207 15.10 9.47 4.94
CA GLY A 207 15.71 9.82 3.64
C GLY A 207 15.50 8.74 2.56
N GLY A 208 15.74 9.09 1.31
CA GLY A 208 15.89 8.15 0.19
C GLY A 208 17.30 7.54 0.14
N LYS A 209 17.80 7.25 -1.06
CA LYS A 209 19.02 6.42 -1.26
C LYS A 209 20.32 7.18 -0.96
N ASP A 210 20.28 8.51 -0.96
CA ASP A 210 21.40 9.39 -0.64
C ASP A 210 20.94 10.70 0.02
N SER A 211 21.90 11.49 0.49
CA SER A 211 21.68 12.70 1.28
C SER A 211 21.16 13.92 0.49
N SER A 212 20.82 13.78 -0.79
CA SER A 212 20.10 14.81 -1.58
C SER A 212 18.57 14.68 -1.52
N THR A 213 18.06 13.59 -0.95
CA THR A 213 16.62 13.24 -1.00
C THR A 213 15.85 13.64 0.26
N SER A 214 14.64 14.18 0.06
CA SER A 214 13.72 14.67 1.10
C SER A 214 12.68 13.62 1.50
N MET A 215 12.48 13.42 2.80
CA MET A 215 11.45 12.55 3.39
C MET A 215 10.05 12.97 2.92
N LEU A 216 9.29 12.05 2.35
CA LEU A 216 7.91 12.29 1.88
C LEU A 216 6.91 12.15 3.04
N ILE A 217 6.11 13.19 3.29
CA ILE A 217 5.20 13.28 4.46
C ILE A 217 3.71 13.37 4.11
N PHE A 218 3.35 13.58 2.85
CA PHE A 218 1.93 13.71 2.42
C PHE A 218 1.08 12.44 2.60
N HIS A 219 1.69 11.32 2.97
CA HIS A 219 1.01 10.04 3.22
C HIS A 219 0.74 9.75 4.70
N TYR A 220 1.17 10.65 5.60
CA TYR A 220 0.73 10.68 6.99
C TYR A 220 -0.56 11.49 7.02
N ILE A 221 -1.71 10.80 6.94
CA ILE A 221 -3.04 11.42 6.91
C ILE A 221 -3.67 11.28 8.30
N PRO A 222 -3.88 12.38 9.04
CA PRO A 222 -4.62 12.38 10.29
C PRO A 222 -6.13 12.37 10.06
N GLU A 223 -6.90 11.99 11.07
CA GLU A 223 -8.37 12.02 11.09
C GLU A 223 -8.90 13.06 12.10
N ARG A 224 -10.01 13.72 11.76
CA ARG A 224 -10.70 14.67 12.65
C ARG A 224 -12.19 14.76 12.29
N ALA A 225 -13.05 14.40 13.24
CA ALA A 225 -14.50 14.40 13.04
C ALA A 225 -15.02 15.76 12.54
N GLY A 226 -15.64 15.78 11.36
CA GLY A 226 -16.22 16.99 10.74
C GLY A 226 -15.24 17.87 9.93
N TYR A 227 -14.01 17.43 9.68
CA TYR A 227 -13.00 18.19 8.92
C TYR A 227 -12.27 17.31 7.89
N LYS A 228 -11.90 17.91 6.75
CA LYS A 228 -11.03 17.33 5.72
C LYS A 228 -9.60 17.81 5.96
N PHE A 229 -8.66 16.89 6.09
CA PHE A 229 -7.24 17.19 6.12
C PHE A 229 -6.80 17.77 4.76
N ILE A 230 -6.04 18.86 4.76
CA ILE A 230 -5.56 19.50 3.51
C ILE A 230 -4.04 19.65 3.40
N GLY A 231 -3.27 19.41 4.47
CA GLY A 231 -1.82 19.41 4.43
C GLY A 231 -1.14 19.59 5.79
N TRP A 232 0.19 19.49 5.79
CA TRP A 232 1.04 19.75 6.95
C TRP A 232 1.65 21.16 6.86
N ASN A 233 1.24 22.06 7.75
CA ASN A 233 1.67 23.45 7.78
C ASN A 233 2.85 23.66 8.76
N SER A 234 3.75 24.61 8.47
CA SER A 234 4.87 24.95 9.38
C SER A 234 4.45 25.73 10.63
N LYS A 235 3.21 26.23 10.73
CA LYS A 235 2.66 26.91 11.92
C LYS A 235 1.28 26.40 12.34
N LYS A 236 1.06 26.35 13.66
CA LYS A 236 -0.16 25.80 14.29
C LYS A 236 -1.44 26.56 13.95
N ASP A 237 -1.33 27.85 13.62
CA ASP A 237 -2.44 28.72 13.21
C ASP A 237 -2.71 28.72 11.69
N GLY A 238 -1.98 27.93 10.91
CA GLY A 238 -2.07 27.88 9.45
C GLY A 238 -1.38 29.04 8.72
N SER A 239 -0.69 29.95 9.42
CA SER A 239 -0.01 31.10 8.81
C SER A 239 1.30 30.76 8.08
N GLY A 240 1.79 29.53 8.23
CA GLY A 240 3.01 29.03 7.60
C GLY A 240 2.81 28.50 6.17
N LYS A 241 3.82 27.82 5.64
CA LYS A 241 3.78 27.12 4.35
C LYS A 241 3.32 25.67 4.54
N ASN A 242 2.74 25.07 3.50
CA ASN A 242 2.36 23.65 3.49
C ASN A 242 3.45 22.79 2.84
N TYR A 243 3.70 21.62 3.43
CA TYR A 243 4.77 20.69 3.05
C TYR A 243 4.22 19.32 2.66
N THR A 244 4.73 18.81 1.54
CA THR A 244 4.57 17.41 1.11
C THR A 244 5.82 16.58 1.37
N SER A 245 6.98 17.23 1.58
CA SER A 245 8.24 16.60 1.97
C SER A 245 9.09 17.53 2.83
N LEU A 246 10.05 16.96 3.56
CA LEU A 246 11.04 17.68 4.37
C LEU A 246 12.45 17.18 4.05
N TYR A 247 13.41 18.09 4.03
CA TYR A 247 14.82 17.78 3.82
C TYR A 247 15.55 17.74 5.17
N TRP A 248 16.56 16.90 5.33
CA TRP A 248 17.30 16.76 6.61
C TRP A 248 17.94 18.08 7.10
N ARG A 249 18.18 19.04 6.19
CA ARG A 249 18.65 20.38 6.55
C ARG A 249 17.61 21.28 7.19
N ASP A 250 16.31 20.94 7.15
CA ASP A 250 15.26 21.76 7.74
C ASP A 250 15.39 21.81 9.28
N TRP A 251 15.97 20.77 9.88
CA TRP A 251 16.40 20.72 11.28
C TRP A 251 17.64 21.60 11.60
N SER A 252 18.37 22.13 10.61
CA SER A 252 19.54 23.00 10.86
C SER A 252 19.11 24.39 11.32
N GLY A 253 19.79 24.97 12.32
CA GLY A 253 19.51 26.34 12.78
C GLY A 253 19.73 27.44 11.74
N ASP A 254 20.39 27.12 10.61
CA ASP A 254 20.54 28.00 9.44
C ASP A 254 19.34 27.91 8.45
N SER A 255 18.39 27.00 8.65
CA SER A 255 17.17 26.85 7.83
C SER A 255 16.11 27.91 8.13
N GLU A 256 15.08 28.00 7.28
CA GLU A 256 13.99 28.97 7.44
C GLU A 256 13.33 28.89 8.83
N LYS A 257 13.18 30.04 9.48
CA LYS A 257 12.68 30.17 10.87
C LYS A 257 11.16 29.98 11.01
N GLU A 258 10.54 29.37 9.99
CA GLU A 258 9.12 29.05 9.97
C GLU A 258 8.80 27.75 10.70
N PHE A 259 9.71 26.77 10.73
CA PHE A 259 9.50 25.53 11.48
C PHE A 259 9.69 25.73 12.98
N ASP A 260 8.72 25.28 13.78
CA ASP A 260 8.86 25.17 15.24
C ASP A 260 9.73 23.95 15.58
N ARG A 261 10.85 24.20 16.26
CA ARG A 261 11.98 23.27 16.43
C ARG A 261 12.52 23.32 17.86
N ASP A 262 12.95 22.16 18.38
CA ASP A 262 13.33 22.01 19.78
C ASP A 262 14.47 21.01 20.00
N THR A 263 15.13 21.12 21.16
CA THR A 263 16.30 20.35 21.62
C THR A 263 17.52 20.49 20.70
N SER A 264 18.44 21.40 21.04
CA SER A 264 19.69 21.61 20.29
C SER A 264 20.64 20.40 20.43
N MET A 265 21.16 19.89 19.31
CA MET A 265 22.09 18.75 19.26
C MET A 265 23.55 19.13 19.61
N GLY A 266 23.74 19.79 20.74
CA GLY A 266 25.04 20.26 21.24
C GLY A 266 25.71 21.27 20.30
N ASP A 267 27.00 21.08 20.03
CA ASP A 267 27.83 21.96 19.17
C ASP A 267 27.42 21.96 17.68
N ARG A 268 26.50 21.08 17.27
CA ARG A 268 25.95 21.06 15.90
C ARG A 268 24.81 22.08 15.83
N ASN A 269 24.81 22.95 14.82
CA ASN A 269 23.71 23.89 14.55
C ASN A 269 22.47 23.18 13.98
N TYR A 270 21.90 22.25 14.75
CA TYR A 270 20.80 21.36 14.40
C TYR A 270 19.94 21.07 15.65
N TYR A 271 18.65 20.85 15.43
CA TYR A 271 17.67 20.48 16.46
C TYR A 271 17.33 18.98 16.37
N LYS A 272 16.92 18.33 17.46
CA LYS A 272 16.40 16.94 17.46
C LYS A 272 14.98 16.91 16.90
N TYR A 273 14.15 17.89 17.27
CA TYR A 273 12.73 17.91 16.90
C TYR A 273 12.39 19.03 15.91
N LEU A 274 11.51 18.73 14.96
CA LEU A 274 10.83 19.66 14.06
C LEU A 274 9.35 19.30 14.05
N THR A 275 8.46 20.27 14.28
CA THR A 275 7.02 20.06 14.31
C THR A 275 6.36 20.60 13.05
N LEU A 276 5.44 19.83 12.48
CA LEU A 276 4.42 20.32 11.55
C LEU A 276 3.02 20.11 12.13
N TYR A 277 2.09 20.94 11.69
CA TYR A 277 0.72 21.00 12.21
C TYR A 277 -0.27 20.64 11.11
N ALA A 278 -1.26 19.81 11.42
CA ALA A 278 -2.30 19.47 10.46
C ALA A 278 -3.18 20.69 10.17
N GLU A 279 -3.34 20.99 8.89
CA GLU A 279 -4.29 22.00 8.40
C GLU A 279 -5.61 21.34 7.99
N TRP A 280 -6.71 21.97 8.38
CA TRP A 280 -8.05 21.41 8.36
C TRP A 280 -9.06 22.36 7.72
N VAL A 281 -9.71 21.92 6.65
CA VAL A 281 -10.94 22.56 6.15
C VAL A 281 -12.12 21.92 6.85
N LYS A 282 -13.01 22.71 7.45
CA LYS A 282 -14.27 22.20 7.99
C LYS A 282 -15.11 21.63 6.85
N ASN A 283 -15.63 20.42 7.00
CA ASN A 283 -16.53 19.85 6.00
C ASN A 283 -17.73 20.80 5.80
N PRO A 284 -18.19 21.02 4.55
CA PRO A 284 -19.21 22.01 4.26
C PRO A 284 -20.48 21.69 5.05
N THR A 285 -20.87 22.57 5.97
CA THR A 285 -22.17 22.47 6.63
C THR A 285 -23.23 23.02 5.69
N SER A 286 -23.78 22.15 4.84
CA SER A 286 -25.18 22.27 4.43
C SER A 286 -26.06 22.15 5.67
N ASP A 287 -27.08 23.01 5.80
CA ASP A 287 -28.13 22.82 6.81
C ASP A 287 -29.02 21.61 6.45
N ASP A 288 -29.03 21.22 5.18
CA ASP A 288 -29.54 19.94 4.70
C ASP A 288 -28.57 18.80 5.09
N THR A 289 -28.98 18.00 6.07
CA THR A 289 -28.29 16.77 6.50
C THR A 289 -28.83 15.58 5.70
N VAL A 290 -27.98 14.99 4.85
CA VAL A 290 -28.33 13.79 4.07
C VAL A 290 -28.27 12.57 4.98
N LYS A 291 -29.44 11.97 5.25
CA LYS A 291 -29.55 10.76 6.08
C LYS A 291 -29.45 9.45 5.30
N GLU A 292 -29.72 9.47 4.00
CA GLU A 292 -29.57 8.31 3.11
C GLU A 292 -29.08 8.76 1.73
N ILE A 293 -28.07 8.07 1.21
CA ILE A 293 -27.57 8.23 -0.18
C ILE A 293 -27.88 6.93 -0.91
N GLU A 294 -28.72 6.98 -1.94
CA GLU A 294 -29.01 5.81 -2.80
C GLU A 294 -28.00 5.68 -3.95
N ALA A 295 -27.73 4.45 -4.38
CA ALA A 295 -26.80 4.16 -5.47
C ALA A 295 -27.38 4.62 -6.82
N VAL A 296 -26.64 5.48 -7.53
CA VAL A 296 -27.04 6.03 -8.84
C VAL A 296 -26.38 5.32 -10.03
N ASP A 297 -25.30 4.57 -9.78
CA ASP A 297 -24.66 3.68 -10.75
C ASP A 297 -24.25 2.35 -10.10
N GLY A 298 -24.20 1.28 -10.91
CA GLY A 298 -23.80 -0.06 -10.51
C GLY A 298 -24.92 -0.87 -9.83
N ILE A 299 -24.57 -1.51 -8.71
CA ILE A 299 -25.43 -2.39 -7.91
C ILE A 299 -26.39 -1.54 -7.07
N LYS A 300 -27.68 -1.89 -7.02
CA LYS A 300 -28.64 -1.14 -6.19
C LYS A 300 -28.28 -1.25 -4.72
N GLY A 301 -28.35 -0.13 -4.02
CA GLY A 301 -28.05 -0.05 -2.60
C GLY A 301 -28.22 1.36 -2.05
N SER A 302 -27.90 1.53 -0.78
CA SER A 302 -27.78 2.84 -0.14
C SER A 302 -26.82 2.80 1.05
N ILE A 303 -26.43 3.99 1.50
CA ILE A 303 -25.78 4.20 2.79
C ILE A 303 -26.68 5.10 3.64
N THR A 304 -27.04 4.64 4.83
CA THR A 304 -27.83 5.39 5.82
C THR A 304 -26.96 5.84 6.99
N PHE A 305 -27.11 7.08 7.43
CA PHE A 305 -26.41 7.67 8.57
C PHE A 305 -27.42 8.07 9.65
N ASP A 306 -27.20 7.65 10.89
CA ASP A 306 -28.17 7.90 11.98
C ASP A 306 -28.31 9.41 12.27
N ASP A 307 -27.19 10.12 12.37
CA ASP A 307 -27.16 11.57 12.56
C ASP A 307 -27.25 12.36 11.23
N GLY A 308 -26.84 11.76 10.12
CA GLY A 308 -26.74 12.40 8.79
C GLY A 308 -25.31 12.84 8.43
N VAL A 309 -25.08 13.17 7.16
CA VAL A 309 -23.84 13.79 6.65
C VAL A 309 -24.16 15.04 5.84
N ASN A 310 -23.21 15.97 5.73
CA ASN A 310 -23.42 17.25 5.06
C ASN A 310 -22.72 17.28 3.70
N GLY A 311 -23.46 17.66 2.65
CA GLY A 311 -22.98 17.72 1.27
C GLY A 311 -23.94 17.07 0.27
N GLU A 312 -23.86 17.49 -1.00
CA GLU A 312 -24.52 16.79 -2.10
C GLU A 312 -23.65 15.59 -2.51
N TYR A 313 -24.16 14.38 -2.29
CA TYR A 313 -23.43 13.14 -2.50
C TYR A 313 -24.17 12.19 -3.44
N THR A 314 -23.40 11.47 -4.26
CA THR A 314 -23.88 10.31 -5.04
C THR A 314 -23.14 9.05 -4.62
N LEU A 315 -23.82 7.90 -4.66
CA LEU A 315 -23.25 6.59 -4.31
C LEU A 315 -23.09 5.72 -5.56
N GLU A 316 -21.99 5.00 -5.60
CA GLU A 316 -21.64 4.01 -6.62
C GLU A 316 -21.23 2.70 -5.92
N ILE A 317 -21.78 1.57 -6.37
CA ILE A 317 -21.45 0.24 -5.85
C ILE A 317 -21.09 -0.66 -7.04
N LYS A 318 -19.82 -1.05 -7.18
CA LYS A 318 -19.35 -1.84 -8.33
C LYS A 318 -18.90 -3.23 -7.91
N LYS A 319 -19.27 -4.26 -8.68
CA LYS A 319 -18.64 -5.60 -8.58
C LYS A 319 -17.19 -5.50 -9.03
N MET A 320 -16.30 -6.08 -8.25
CA MET A 320 -14.89 -6.25 -8.59
C MET A 320 -14.56 -7.73 -8.83
N ASP A 321 -13.54 -7.99 -9.64
CA ASP A 321 -12.90 -9.30 -9.69
C ASP A 321 -12.19 -9.57 -8.36
N ILE A 322 -12.20 -10.84 -7.91
CA ILE A 322 -11.59 -11.24 -6.62
C ILE A 322 -10.10 -11.54 -6.85
N PRO A 323 -9.16 -10.83 -6.20
CA PRO A 323 -7.72 -11.11 -6.31
C PRO A 323 -7.33 -12.48 -5.73
N ASP A 324 -6.36 -13.15 -6.35
CA ASP A 324 -5.86 -14.48 -5.94
C ASP A 324 -5.35 -14.52 -4.48
N ASN A 325 -4.92 -13.39 -3.94
CA ASN A 325 -4.44 -13.29 -2.56
C ASN A 325 -5.57 -13.01 -1.52
N LEU A 326 -6.82 -12.94 -1.98
CA LEU A 326 -8.04 -12.76 -1.18
C LEU A 326 -8.98 -13.98 -1.25
N LEU A 327 -8.46 -15.15 -1.67
CA LEU A 327 -9.15 -16.44 -1.74
C LEU A 327 -9.42 -17.09 -0.36
N ASP A 328 -9.93 -16.29 0.57
CA ASP A 328 -10.78 -16.78 1.67
C ASP A 328 -12.13 -17.27 1.09
N ASP A 329 -13.11 -17.63 1.94
CA ASP A 329 -14.50 -17.98 1.53
C ASP A 329 -15.29 -16.83 0.82
N ILE A 330 -14.61 -15.78 0.36
CA ILE A 330 -15.19 -14.63 -0.33
C ILE A 330 -15.68 -15.09 -1.72
N LYS A 331 -16.99 -14.97 -1.95
CA LYS A 331 -17.66 -15.36 -3.20
C LYS A 331 -18.00 -14.18 -4.10
N TYR A 332 -17.86 -12.96 -3.59
CA TYR A 332 -18.18 -11.71 -4.28
C TYR A 332 -17.39 -10.57 -3.65
N LEU A 333 -16.97 -9.59 -4.44
CA LEU A 333 -16.28 -8.38 -3.95
C LEU A 333 -16.98 -7.15 -4.52
N VAL A 334 -17.30 -6.18 -3.67
CA VAL A 334 -17.78 -4.86 -4.10
C VAL A 334 -16.80 -3.77 -3.71
N ASP A 335 -16.70 -2.73 -4.55
CA ASP A 335 -16.11 -1.43 -4.20
C ASP A 335 -17.25 -0.43 -3.98
N ILE A 336 -17.19 0.33 -2.89
CA ILE A 336 -18.26 1.23 -2.44
C ILE A 336 -17.72 2.66 -2.36
N ASN A 337 -18.03 3.47 -3.37
CA ASN A 337 -17.53 4.82 -3.53
C ASN A 337 -18.65 5.86 -3.37
N VAL A 338 -18.41 6.88 -2.55
CA VAL A 338 -19.27 8.08 -2.49
C VAL A 338 -18.54 9.21 -3.20
N PHE A 339 -19.26 10.00 -3.98
CA PHE A 339 -18.74 11.12 -4.76
C PHE A 339 -19.37 12.45 -4.33
N SER A 340 -18.58 13.51 -4.36
CA SER A 340 -19.01 14.90 -4.22
C SER A 340 -18.80 15.60 -5.57
N GLY A 341 -19.78 15.49 -6.47
CA GLY A 341 -19.58 15.85 -7.87
C GLY A 341 -18.62 14.86 -8.55
N PRO A 342 -17.49 15.30 -9.14
CA PRO A 342 -16.53 14.41 -9.80
C PRO A 342 -15.49 13.77 -8.87
N GLU A 343 -15.34 14.24 -7.62
CA GLU A 343 -14.34 13.71 -6.68
C GLU A 343 -14.93 12.56 -5.85
N ILE A 344 -14.23 11.42 -5.77
CA ILE A 344 -14.47 10.42 -4.71
C ILE A 344 -14.13 11.06 -3.36
N VAL A 345 -15.01 10.89 -2.38
CA VAL A 345 -14.83 11.40 -1.01
C VAL A 345 -14.77 10.26 -0.01
N GLU A 346 -13.96 10.45 1.03
CA GLU A 346 -13.88 9.53 2.16
C GLU A 346 -14.79 10.02 3.29
N ILE A 347 -15.60 9.10 3.83
CA ILE A 347 -16.48 9.33 4.98
C ILE A 347 -16.02 8.36 6.07
N ASN A 348 -15.01 8.79 6.82
CA ASN A 348 -14.35 7.97 7.84
C ASN A 348 -14.75 8.45 9.26
N GLY A 349 -14.82 7.51 10.21
CA GLY A 349 -15.18 7.76 11.61
C GLY A 349 -16.68 8.00 11.87
N ILE A 350 -17.53 8.07 10.83
CA ILE A 350 -18.98 8.23 10.96
C ILE A 350 -19.64 6.85 10.83
N LYS A 351 -20.39 6.43 11.84
CA LYS A 351 -21.13 5.16 11.79
C LYS A 351 -22.20 5.21 10.69
N MET A 352 -22.19 4.21 9.82
CA MET A 352 -23.10 4.09 8.68
C MET A 352 -23.62 2.66 8.52
N LYS A 353 -24.86 2.55 8.04
CA LYS A 353 -25.53 1.30 7.66
C LYS A 353 -25.50 1.20 6.15
N ILE A 354 -24.85 0.17 5.61
CA ILE A 354 -24.76 -0.06 4.16
C ILE A 354 -25.72 -1.17 3.79
N LYS A 355 -26.54 -0.95 2.74
CA LYS A 355 -27.38 -1.97 2.12
C LYS A 355 -27.02 -2.12 0.64
N PHE A 356 -26.91 -3.34 0.11
CA PHE A 356 -26.83 -3.58 -1.34
C PHE A 356 -27.50 -4.88 -1.78
N GLU A 357 -27.94 -4.91 -3.04
CA GLU A 357 -28.74 -5.98 -3.64
C GLU A 357 -27.96 -7.31 -3.67
N LEU A 358 -28.54 -8.37 -3.09
CA LEU A 358 -27.93 -9.70 -2.97
C LEU A 358 -27.77 -10.31 -4.38
N PRO A 359 -26.53 -10.59 -4.84
CA PRO A 359 -26.30 -11.19 -6.15
C PRO A 359 -27.01 -12.53 -6.31
N GLU A 360 -27.58 -12.80 -7.49
CA GLU A 360 -28.28 -14.07 -7.80
C GLU A 360 -27.42 -15.31 -7.49
N GLU A 361 -26.12 -15.23 -7.79
CA GLU A 361 -25.10 -16.26 -7.53
C GLU A 361 -24.83 -16.53 -6.03
N LEU A 362 -25.34 -15.67 -5.13
CA LEU A 362 -25.27 -15.82 -3.67
C LEU A 362 -26.63 -16.14 -3.02
N LYS A 363 -27.71 -16.37 -3.78
CA LYS A 363 -29.00 -16.71 -3.18
C LYS A 363 -29.04 -18.16 -2.70
N GLY A 364 -29.64 -18.38 -1.53
CA GLY A 364 -29.88 -19.73 -0.99
C GLY A 364 -28.76 -20.28 -0.09
N TYR A 365 -27.77 -19.47 0.29
CA TYR A 365 -26.88 -19.79 1.41
C TYR A 365 -27.57 -19.48 2.75
N ASP A 366 -27.20 -20.22 3.81
CA ASP A 366 -27.79 -20.11 5.15
C ASP A 366 -27.22 -18.96 5.99
N PHE A 367 -25.94 -18.64 5.80
CA PHE A 367 -25.18 -17.64 6.56
C PHE A 367 -24.39 -16.71 5.64
N TYR A 368 -24.30 -15.43 6.01
CA TYR A 368 -23.59 -14.39 5.26
C TYR A 368 -22.75 -13.54 6.24
N GLU A 369 -21.56 -13.17 5.80
CA GLU A 369 -20.63 -12.31 6.55
C GLU A 369 -19.95 -11.35 5.57
N ILE A 370 -19.69 -10.13 6.01
CA ILE A 370 -18.96 -9.13 5.23
C ILE A 370 -17.51 -9.08 5.71
N VAL A 371 -16.57 -9.03 4.77
CA VAL A 371 -15.13 -8.95 5.05
C VAL A 371 -14.64 -7.58 4.58
N TYR A 372 -14.09 -6.78 5.50
CA TYR A 372 -13.46 -5.51 5.12
C TYR A 372 -12.13 -5.78 4.40
N VAL A 373 -12.05 -5.35 3.14
CA VAL A 373 -10.86 -5.40 2.30
C VAL A 373 -10.27 -3.99 2.17
N SER A 374 -9.09 -3.79 2.77
CA SER A 374 -8.34 -2.54 2.59
C SER A 374 -7.79 -2.40 1.17
N ARG A 375 -7.64 -1.16 0.67
CA ARG A 375 -7.15 -0.83 -0.69
C ARG A 375 -5.83 -1.52 -1.10
N ASN A 376 -5.01 -1.95 -0.13
CA ASN A 376 -3.80 -2.75 -0.35
C ASN A 376 -4.11 -4.27 -0.51
N GLN A 377 -5.34 -4.61 -0.94
CA GLN A 377 -5.86 -5.97 -1.14
C GLN A 377 -5.59 -6.90 0.05
N LYS A 378 -5.86 -6.42 1.27
CA LYS A 378 -5.73 -7.20 2.51
C LYS A 378 -7.00 -7.14 3.32
N ILE A 379 -7.46 -8.32 3.75
CA ILE A 379 -8.49 -8.48 4.78
C ILE A 379 -8.04 -7.77 6.05
N LYS A 380 -8.97 -7.07 6.69
CA LYS A 380 -8.75 -6.29 7.90
C LYS A 380 -9.69 -6.66 9.04
N ASP A 381 -10.95 -6.94 8.74
CA ASP A 381 -11.98 -7.23 9.73
C ASP A 381 -13.10 -8.10 9.14
N ARG A 382 -13.89 -8.75 10.01
CA ARG A 382 -15.08 -9.56 9.66
C ARG A 382 -16.31 -9.01 10.38
N ILE A 383 -17.23 -8.49 9.58
CA ILE A 383 -18.40 -7.72 10.00
C ILE A 383 -19.66 -8.60 9.86
N PRO A 384 -20.45 -8.80 10.94
CA PRO A 384 -21.72 -9.50 10.86
C PRO A 384 -22.67 -8.86 9.85
N ALA A 385 -23.29 -9.68 9.00
CA ALA A 385 -24.20 -9.25 7.96
C ALA A 385 -25.59 -9.87 8.12
N THR A 386 -26.63 -9.13 7.73
CA THR A 386 -28.02 -9.63 7.69
C THR A 386 -28.52 -9.61 6.26
N VAL A 387 -29.11 -10.72 5.79
CA VAL A 387 -29.83 -10.75 4.51
C VAL A 387 -31.33 -10.63 4.75
N LYS A 388 -31.97 -9.65 4.11
CA LYS A 388 -33.41 -9.41 4.21
C LYS A 388 -33.94 -8.76 2.93
N ASP A 389 -35.16 -9.12 2.51
CA ASP A 389 -35.89 -8.54 1.37
C ASP A 389 -35.10 -8.46 0.04
N GLY A 390 -34.07 -9.33 -0.14
CA GLY A 390 -33.20 -9.33 -1.32
C GLY A 390 -31.94 -8.47 -1.22
N TYR A 391 -31.63 -7.92 -0.04
CA TYR A 391 -30.45 -7.08 0.21
C TYR A 391 -29.58 -7.65 1.34
N ILE A 392 -28.26 -7.44 1.25
CA ILE A 392 -27.31 -7.59 2.36
C ILE A 392 -27.24 -6.27 3.11
N TYR A 393 -27.24 -6.31 4.44
CA TYR A 393 -27.10 -5.18 5.36
C TYR A 393 -25.92 -5.40 6.31
N PHE A 394 -25.10 -4.38 6.54
CA PHE A 394 -24.04 -4.36 7.56
C PHE A 394 -23.78 -2.94 8.08
N GLU A 395 -23.06 -2.82 9.20
CA GLU A 395 -22.65 -1.54 9.78
C GLU A 395 -21.13 -1.35 9.66
N THR A 396 -20.67 -0.13 9.39
CA THR A 396 -19.24 0.22 9.32
C THR A 396 -19.02 1.69 9.71
N THR A 397 -17.77 2.14 9.69
CA THR A 397 -17.34 3.52 9.98
C THR A 397 -16.54 4.16 8.83
N HIS A 398 -16.38 3.47 7.70
CA HIS A 398 -15.51 3.89 6.60
C HIS A 398 -15.94 3.27 5.25
N LEU A 399 -15.57 3.94 4.16
CA LEU A 399 -15.81 3.49 2.78
C LEU A 399 -14.60 2.69 2.26
N SER A 400 -14.85 1.56 1.58
CA SER A 400 -13.81 0.65 1.08
C SER A 400 -14.40 -0.50 0.25
N GLN A 401 -13.54 -1.44 -0.14
CA GLN A 401 -13.93 -2.72 -0.70
C GLN A 401 -14.44 -3.67 0.39
N TYR A 402 -15.50 -4.41 0.06
CA TYR A 402 -16.15 -5.35 0.97
C TYR A 402 -16.41 -6.68 0.27
N GLY A 403 -15.84 -7.76 0.81
CA GLY A 403 -16.05 -9.12 0.33
C GLY A 403 -17.27 -9.76 0.98
N VAL A 404 -18.08 -10.49 0.23
CA VAL A 404 -19.20 -11.30 0.76
C VAL A 404 -18.74 -12.75 0.92
N VAL A 405 -18.73 -13.22 2.16
CA VAL A 405 -18.63 -14.64 2.50
C VAL A 405 -20.06 -15.19 2.65
N ALA A 406 -20.35 -16.32 2.01
CA ALA A 406 -21.64 -17.00 2.15
C ALA A 406 -21.44 -18.50 2.37
N LYS A 407 -22.18 -19.10 3.31
CA LYS A 407 -21.98 -20.49 3.77
C LYS A 407 -23.31 -21.21 3.97
N ASN A 408 -23.31 -22.52 3.72
CA ASN A 408 -24.43 -23.40 4.06
C ASN A 408 -24.17 -24.07 5.41
N ASN A 409 -25.23 -24.46 6.11
CA ASN A 409 -25.13 -25.29 7.29
C ASN A 409 -24.68 -26.70 6.92
N SER A 410 -23.43 -27.04 7.24
CA SER A 410 -22.84 -28.35 6.97
C SER A 410 -23.47 -29.46 7.85
N GLN A 411 -24.61 -30.02 7.41
CA GLN A 411 -24.89 -31.43 7.72
C GLN A 411 -24.02 -32.32 6.82
N GLU A 412 -22.76 -32.49 7.19
CA GLU A 412 -21.99 -33.65 6.73
C GLU A 412 -22.65 -34.92 7.28
N THR A 413 -23.51 -35.53 6.48
CA THR A 413 -23.99 -36.90 6.71
C THR A 413 -23.00 -37.85 6.04
N PRO A 414 -22.26 -38.71 6.79
CA PRO A 414 -21.34 -39.66 6.18
C PRO A 414 -22.08 -40.62 5.24
N GLY A 415 -21.61 -40.73 4.00
CA GLY A 415 -22.18 -41.65 3.01
C GLY A 415 -22.03 -43.10 3.47
N GLY A 416 -23.15 -43.79 3.69
CA GLY A 416 -23.15 -45.17 4.19
C GLY A 416 -22.96 -46.23 3.11
N ASN A 417 -22.52 -47.41 3.53
CA ASN A 417 -22.85 -48.69 2.90
C ASN A 417 -22.61 -49.84 3.89
N GLY A 418 -23.63 -50.67 4.16
CA GLY A 418 -23.59 -51.69 5.22
C GLY A 418 -24.98 -52.24 5.55
N GLU A 419 -25.56 -52.99 4.62
CA GLU A 419 -26.85 -53.70 4.74
C GLU A 419 -26.80 -54.72 5.92
N ILE A 420 -27.86 -54.92 6.74
CA ILE A 420 -28.91 -55.95 6.55
C ILE A 420 -30.01 -55.81 7.63
N VAL A 421 -31.28 -55.57 7.22
CA VAL A 421 -32.51 -56.39 7.47
C VAL A 421 -32.68 -57.02 8.89
N THR A 422 -33.77 -56.86 9.68
CA THR A 422 -35.19 -56.48 9.39
C THR A 422 -35.96 -55.88 10.60
N THR A 423 -37.14 -55.32 10.28
CA THR A 423 -38.32 -54.92 11.08
C THR A 423 -38.93 -55.99 12.00
N PRO A 424 -39.96 -55.71 12.84
CA PRO A 424 -40.69 -54.45 13.11
C PRO A 424 -40.60 -54.08 14.63
N ASP A 425 -41.52 -53.44 15.39
CA ASP A 425 -42.85 -52.76 15.31
C ASP A 425 -42.92 -51.82 16.58
N ASN A 426 -43.93 -51.03 16.98
CA ASN A 426 -44.94 -50.16 16.32
C ASN A 426 -46.15 -49.94 17.29
N SER A 427 -46.66 -48.70 17.42
CA SER A 427 -47.80 -48.30 18.29
C SER A 427 -47.59 -48.45 19.82
N GLY A 428 -48.11 -47.57 20.69
CA GLY A 428 -48.78 -46.28 20.47
C GLY A 428 -49.59 -45.77 21.67
N ASN A 429 -49.88 -44.46 21.65
CA ASN A 429 -50.92 -43.73 22.39
C ASN A 429 -50.82 -43.51 23.93
N ASP A 430 -50.99 -42.24 24.31
CA ASP A 430 -51.64 -41.61 25.48
C ASP A 430 -51.86 -42.40 26.79
N THR A 431 -51.56 -41.77 27.94
CA THR A 431 -52.54 -40.96 28.71
C THR A 431 -51.84 -40.16 29.85
N GLU A 432 -52.49 -39.06 30.27
CA GLU A 432 -52.14 -38.14 31.37
C GLU A 432 -52.33 -38.75 32.80
N VAL A 433 -52.04 -37.96 33.85
CA VAL A 433 -52.65 -37.95 35.22
C VAL A 433 -51.74 -38.25 36.44
N THR A 434 -51.19 -37.14 36.99
CA THR A 434 -50.97 -36.79 38.43
C THR A 434 -49.95 -37.50 39.35
N THR A 435 -49.60 -36.73 40.40
CA THR A 435 -48.67 -36.98 41.53
C THR A 435 -49.18 -38.01 42.55
N PRO A 436 -48.36 -38.32 43.57
CA PRO A 436 -48.68 -37.74 44.89
C PRO A 436 -47.48 -37.13 45.65
N ASP A 437 -47.77 -36.18 46.55
CA ASP A 437 -46.82 -35.55 47.48
C ASP A 437 -46.54 -36.37 48.74
N ASN A 438 -45.39 -36.09 49.39
CA ASN A 438 -45.21 -35.78 50.84
C ASN A 438 -43.70 -35.77 51.19
N ASN A 439 -43.15 -34.64 51.64
CA ASN A 439 -43.06 -34.15 53.04
C ASN A 439 -41.99 -34.85 53.91
N ASP A 440 -40.91 -34.12 54.21
CA ASP A 440 -40.54 -33.60 55.54
C ASP A 440 -39.12 -32.97 55.42
N ASN A 441 -38.93 -31.66 55.63
CA ASN A 441 -38.97 -30.89 56.90
C ASN A 441 -37.70 -31.08 57.76
N ASP A 442 -36.78 -30.11 57.73
CA ASP A 442 -36.53 -29.32 58.96
C ASP A 442 -35.77 -27.99 58.75
N THR A 443 -35.78 -27.17 59.80
CA THR A 443 -35.34 -25.77 59.86
C THR A 443 -33.88 -25.59 60.30
N GLU A 444 -33.17 -24.59 59.75
CA GLU A 444 -32.61 -23.52 60.59
C GLU A 444 -32.30 -22.25 59.75
N ALA A 445 -32.22 -21.07 60.38
CA ALA A 445 -32.10 -19.79 59.67
C ALA A 445 -31.35 -18.70 60.46
N THR A 446 -30.37 -18.06 59.82
CA THR A 446 -29.84 -16.74 60.22
C THR A 446 -29.41 -15.90 59.00
N THR A 447 -30.02 -14.73 58.85
CA THR A 447 -29.63 -13.58 58.01
C THR A 447 -29.55 -12.34 58.95
N PRO A 448 -29.18 -11.10 58.53
CA PRO A 448 -28.93 -10.57 57.18
C PRO A 448 -27.69 -9.64 57.05
N SER A 449 -27.68 -8.85 55.94
CA SER A 449 -26.81 -7.73 55.53
C SER A 449 -25.74 -8.13 54.50
N ALA A 450 -25.77 -7.70 53.23
CA ALA A 450 -25.85 -6.33 52.67
C ALA A 450 -24.59 -5.48 53.01
N SER A 451 -23.95 -4.78 52.05
CA SER A 451 -24.42 -4.34 50.71
C SER A 451 -23.28 -4.08 49.69
N GLU A 452 -23.70 -3.63 48.50
CA GLU A 452 -22.97 -2.83 47.47
C GLU A 452 -22.09 -3.53 46.41
N ASP A 453 -22.25 -3.02 45.18
CA ASP A 453 -21.54 -3.39 43.97
C ASP A 453 -20.12 -2.80 43.92
N ASN A 454 -19.23 -3.39 43.12
CA ASN A 454 -18.88 -2.78 41.82
C ASN A 454 -18.07 -3.71 40.91
N THR A 455 -18.04 -3.35 39.62
CA THR A 455 -17.35 -4.10 38.55
C THR A 455 -15.83 -4.09 38.70
N GLY A 456 -15.21 -5.27 38.69
CA GLY A 456 -13.75 -5.44 38.59
C GLY A 456 -13.39 -6.29 37.37
N ASN A 457 -12.59 -5.72 36.46
CA ASN A 457 -12.11 -6.38 35.24
C ASN A 457 -10.72 -6.99 35.44
N PRO A 458 -10.50 -8.30 35.19
CA PRO A 458 -9.20 -8.86 34.84
C PRO A 458 -9.09 -8.87 33.29
N ASP A 459 -8.29 -8.01 32.68
CA ASP A 459 -6.82 -8.06 32.62
C ASP A 459 -6.30 -9.24 31.78
N ALA A 460 -5.41 -8.94 30.83
CA ALA A 460 -5.17 -9.78 29.66
C ALA A 460 -3.98 -10.74 29.87
N GLY A 461 -4.29 -12.01 30.16
CA GLY A 461 -3.28 -13.06 30.32
C GLY A 461 -2.63 -13.48 28.99
N ASP A 462 -1.30 -13.42 28.93
CA ASP A 462 -0.45 -13.95 27.86
C ASP A 462 -0.79 -15.38 27.42
N ASN A 463 -0.64 -15.66 26.12
CA ASN A 463 -0.41 -17.02 25.61
C ASN A 463 0.45 -17.01 24.33
N THR A 464 1.77 -16.95 24.50
CA THR A 464 2.76 -17.00 23.41
C THR A 464 2.98 -18.42 22.87
N ALA A 465 2.12 -18.86 21.94
CA ALA A 465 2.24 -20.15 21.26
C ALA A 465 3.36 -20.16 20.20
N MET A 466 4.58 -20.54 20.61
CA MET A 466 5.78 -20.61 19.77
C MET A 466 5.69 -21.74 18.71
N TYR A 467 5.39 -21.40 17.45
CA TYR A 467 5.45 -22.35 16.33
C TYR A 467 6.82 -22.34 15.63
N LEU A 468 7.61 -23.38 15.89
CA LEU A 468 8.97 -23.57 15.36
C LEU A 468 8.92 -24.56 14.17
N VAL A 469 8.95 -24.04 12.94
CA VAL A 469 8.87 -24.86 11.71
C VAL A 469 10.26 -25.18 11.15
N LEU A 470 10.67 -26.44 11.28
CA LEU A 470 11.93 -26.96 10.75
C LEU A 470 11.80 -27.38 9.26
N GLY A 471 12.32 -26.55 8.35
CA GLY A 471 12.46 -26.88 6.93
C GLY A 471 13.69 -27.76 6.66
N LEU A 472 13.53 -29.09 6.72
CA LEU A 472 14.60 -30.04 6.39
C LEU A 472 14.82 -30.16 4.86
N VAL A 473 15.96 -29.66 4.37
CA VAL A 473 16.38 -29.84 2.97
C VAL A 473 17.06 -31.21 2.80
N ALA A 474 16.50 -32.05 1.92
CA ALA A 474 17.13 -33.28 1.45
C ALA A 474 17.29 -33.24 -0.09
N LEU A 475 18.52 -33.55 -0.56
CA LEU A 475 18.95 -33.43 -1.96
C LEU A 475 19.12 -34.80 -2.64
N LEU A 476 19.55 -34.77 -3.92
CA LEU A 476 19.95 -35.87 -4.84
C LEU A 476 18.81 -36.41 -5.71
N GLY A 477 18.99 -36.68 -7.01
CA GLY A 477 20.12 -36.52 -7.96
C GLY A 477 19.60 -36.88 -9.38
N VAL A 478 20.31 -36.78 -10.52
CA VAL A 478 21.76 -36.71 -10.86
C VAL A 478 21.87 -35.93 -12.18
N GLY A 479 22.74 -34.93 -12.31
CA GLY A 479 24.06 -35.06 -12.94
C GLY A 479 24.33 -33.88 -13.91
N THR A 480 25.54 -33.56 -14.33
CA THR A 480 26.84 -34.27 -14.24
C THR A 480 27.94 -33.38 -13.64
N ALA A 481 29.09 -33.95 -13.28
CA ALA A 481 30.23 -33.21 -12.74
C ALA A 481 31.57 -33.71 -13.31
N THR A 482 32.39 -32.78 -13.82
CA THR A 482 33.80 -33.04 -14.18
C THR A 482 34.69 -31.81 -13.97
N PHE A 483 35.44 -31.82 -12.87
CA PHE A 483 36.88 -31.56 -12.82
C PHE A 483 37.47 -30.32 -13.56
N TRP A 484 38.11 -29.42 -12.81
CA TRP A 484 39.59 -29.37 -12.75
C TRP A 484 40.10 -28.62 -11.50
N LYS A 485 41.43 -28.55 -11.31
CA LYS A 485 42.09 -28.31 -10.00
C LYS A 485 43.48 -27.69 -10.16
N LYS A 486 43.87 -26.76 -9.25
CA LYS A 486 45.14 -25.99 -9.22
C LYS A 486 45.24 -24.95 -10.38
N PHE A 487 46.02 -23.86 -10.30
CA PHE A 487 47.28 -23.65 -9.55
C PHE A 487 47.35 -22.40 -8.65
N ARG A 488 48.41 -22.38 -7.82
CA ARG A 488 48.88 -21.26 -6.99
C ARG A 488 49.99 -20.50 -7.74
N VAL A 489 50.12 -19.20 -7.44
CA VAL A 489 51.39 -18.46 -7.25
C VAL A 489 52.52 -18.76 -8.24
N GLN A 490 52.78 -17.82 -9.15
CA GLN A 490 53.88 -16.86 -8.92
C GLN A 490 53.54 -15.49 -9.49
#